data_AF-A0A7W4DBC1-F1
#
_entry.id   AF-A0A7W4DBC1-F1
#
_cell.length_a   1.000
_cell.length_b   1.000
_cell.length_c   1.000
_cell.angle_alpha   90.00
_cell.angle_beta   90.00
_cell.angle_gamma   90.00
#
_symmetry.space_group_name_H-M   'P 1'
#
loop_
_entity.id
_entity.type
_entity.pdbx_description
1 polymer ?
#
loop_
_entity_poly.entity_id
_entity_poly.type
_entity_poly.pdbx_seq_one_letter_code
_entity_poly.pdbx_strand_id
1 'polypeptide(L)'
;MTNQEIEQLKSLATFNQEKLDQVIEQAKAGYETSQNFVFQNPGEMLREIQKLYTLGYEPTSRYTHQFVLPAFYSVWLTKPLSTQQSELVDVMTQAEAAYRRDLEVYKAQWLEAAAQALLDAEEAKQSQAAQLKKDKRLAEITNQIKGTI
;
A
#
# COMPACT_ATOMS: atom_id res chain seq x y z
N MET A 1 -3.86 -20.74 -7.26
CA MET A 1 -4.30 -19.93 -6.11
C MET A 1 -5.32 -20.74 -5.33
N THR A 2 -5.27 -20.76 -4.01
CA THR A 2 -6.21 -21.52 -3.16
C THR A 2 -7.43 -20.67 -2.81
N ASN A 3 -8.54 -21.31 -2.41
CA ASN A 3 -9.73 -20.58 -1.91
C ASN A 3 -9.41 -19.68 -0.70
N GLN A 4 -8.44 -20.05 0.12
CA GLN A 4 -7.99 -19.23 1.25
C GLN A 4 -7.31 -17.94 0.78
N GLU A 5 -6.47 -18.01 -0.26
CA GLU A 5 -5.79 -16.84 -0.84
C GLU A 5 -6.81 -15.88 -1.50
N ILE A 6 -7.86 -16.40 -2.13
CA ILE A 6 -8.93 -15.59 -2.74
C ILE A 6 -9.73 -14.85 -1.67
N GLU A 7 -10.08 -15.50 -0.55
CA GLU A 7 -10.79 -14.85 0.56
C GLU A 7 -9.91 -13.82 1.28
N GLN A 8 -8.60 -14.05 1.36
CA GLN A 8 -7.65 -13.03 1.85
C GLN A 8 -7.62 -11.81 0.94
N LEU A 9 -7.52 -12.00 -0.38
CA LEU A 9 -7.58 -10.91 -1.36
C LEU A 9 -8.89 -10.13 -1.28
N LYS A 10 -10.01 -10.82 -1.10
CA LYS A 10 -11.33 -10.19 -0.91
C LYS A 10 -11.36 -9.30 0.34
N SER A 11 -10.81 -9.79 1.45
CA SER A 11 -10.68 -9.03 2.69
C SER A 11 -9.79 -7.78 2.51
N LEU A 12 -8.71 -7.89 1.73
CA LEU A 12 -7.83 -6.77 1.40
C LEU A 12 -8.47 -5.79 0.42
N ALA A 13 -9.28 -6.25 -0.52
CA ALA A 13 -10.01 -5.43 -1.49
C ALA A 13 -11.23 -4.71 -0.90
N THR A 14 -11.61 -5.02 0.33
CA THR A 14 -12.76 -4.42 1.00
C THR A 14 -12.33 -3.23 1.85
N PHE A 15 -13.00 -2.09 1.66
CA PHE A 15 -12.76 -0.90 2.46
C PHE A 15 -12.96 -1.17 3.95
N ASN A 16 -12.01 -0.72 4.77
CA ASN A 16 -12.07 -0.84 6.22
C ASN A 16 -11.60 0.48 6.85
N GLN A 17 -12.51 1.13 7.59
CA GLN A 17 -12.23 2.42 8.23
C GLN A 17 -11.10 2.34 9.26
N GLU A 18 -11.05 1.28 10.08
CA GLU A 18 -10.00 1.11 11.10
C GLU A 18 -8.62 0.98 10.46
N LYS A 19 -8.52 0.30 9.32
CA LYS A 19 -7.25 0.22 8.56
C LYS A 19 -6.86 1.57 7.99
N LEU A 20 -7.80 2.33 7.43
CA LEU A 20 -7.53 3.68 6.95
C LEU A 20 -7.03 4.57 8.09
N ASP A 21 -7.68 4.53 9.25
CA ASP A 21 -7.30 5.30 10.42
C ASP A 21 -5.87 4.92 10.88
N GLN A 22 -5.54 3.63 10.90
CA GLN A 22 -4.18 3.15 11.20
C GLN A 22 -3.14 3.66 10.20
N VAL A 23 -3.43 3.65 8.90
CA VAL A 23 -2.53 4.16 7.86
C VAL A 23 -2.31 5.66 8.04
N ILE A 24 -3.36 6.41 8.35
CA ILE A 24 -3.29 7.86 8.62
C ILE A 24 -2.44 8.12 9.87
N GLU A 25 -2.66 7.39 10.97
CA GLU A 25 -1.89 7.57 12.21
C GLU A 25 -0.41 7.21 12.03
N GLN A 26 -0.11 6.15 11.25
CA GLN A 26 1.27 5.84 10.89
C GLN A 26 1.92 6.96 10.06
N ALA A 27 1.19 7.53 9.11
CA ALA A 27 1.68 8.65 8.31
C ALA A 27 1.94 9.91 9.17
N LYS A 28 1.05 10.21 10.12
CA LYS A 28 1.23 11.29 11.10
C LYS A 28 2.45 11.05 12.00
N ALA A 29 2.62 9.82 12.49
CA ALA A 29 3.76 9.47 13.35
C ALA A 29 5.12 9.63 12.63
N GLY A 30 5.14 9.46 11.31
CA GLY A 30 6.31 9.69 10.46
C GLY A 30 6.55 11.16 10.07
N TYR A 31 5.63 12.07 10.39
CA TYR A 31 5.77 13.49 10.04
C TYR A 31 6.88 14.17 10.84
N GLU A 32 7.83 14.79 10.14
CA GLU A 32 8.92 15.54 10.77
C GLU A 32 8.53 17.01 10.98
N THR A 33 8.51 17.41 12.25
CA THR A 33 8.20 18.79 12.69
C THR A 33 9.36 19.74 12.47
N SER A 34 10.57 19.19 12.29
CA SER A 34 11.79 19.95 12.01
C SER A 34 12.15 19.91 10.53
N GLN A 35 12.94 20.88 10.07
CA GLN A 35 13.48 20.91 8.73
C GLN A 35 14.94 21.30 8.78
N ASN A 36 15.76 20.61 7.98
CA ASN A 36 17.16 20.98 7.79
C ASN A 36 17.29 22.05 6.71
N PHE A 37 17.97 23.14 7.04
CA PHE A 37 18.34 24.19 6.11
C PHE A 37 19.85 24.18 5.92
N VAL A 38 20.30 24.14 4.67
CA VAL A 38 21.71 24.03 4.29
C VAL A 38 22.11 25.30 3.56
N PHE A 39 23.19 25.94 4.00
CA PHE A 39 23.66 27.22 3.49
C PHE A 39 25.10 27.13 2.98
N GLN A 40 25.42 27.91 1.94
CA GLN A 40 26.74 27.86 1.28
C GLN A 40 27.80 28.65 2.05
N ASN A 41 27.39 29.68 2.80
CA ASN A 41 28.30 30.55 3.55
C ASN A 41 27.62 31.19 4.77
N PRO A 42 28.40 31.72 5.75
CA PRO A 42 27.84 32.32 6.96
C PRO A 42 26.93 33.52 6.73
N GLY A 43 27.24 34.36 5.74
CA GLY A 43 26.49 35.58 5.47
C GLY A 43 25.09 35.29 4.93
N GLU A 44 24.97 34.27 4.08
CA GLU A 44 23.69 33.72 3.62
C GLU A 44 22.92 33.10 4.80
N MET A 45 23.58 32.26 5.60
CA MET A 45 22.97 31.61 6.77
C MET A 45 22.31 32.63 7.70
N LEU A 46 23.04 33.67 8.11
CA LEU A 46 22.50 34.68 9.03
C LEU A 46 21.27 35.40 8.45
N ARG A 47 21.33 35.76 7.17
CA ARG A 47 20.24 36.47 6.48
C ARG A 47 18.99 35.61 6.36
N GLU A 48 19.15 34.34 5.97
CA GLU A 48 18.02 33.43 5.79
C GLU A 48 17.43 32.97 7.12
N ILE A 49 18.26 32.70 8.14
CA ILE A 49 17.75 32.38 9.49
C ILE A 49 16.93 33.53 10.06
N GLN A 50 17.36 34.78 9.90
CA GLN A 50 16.58 35.93 10.34
C GLN A 50 15.19 35.94 9.70
N LYS A 51 15.09 35.67 8.39
CA LYS A 51 13.80 35.55 7.71
C LYS A 51 12.98 34.38 8.25
N LEU A 52 13.59 33.21 8.43
CA LEU A 52 12.89 32.03 8.97
C LEU A 52 12.32 32.30 10.37
N TYR A 53 13.06 33.02 11.23
CA TYR A 53 12.54 33.46 12.53
C TYR A 53 11.36 34.42 12.40
N THR A 54 11.38 35.35 11.44
CA THR A 54 10.20 36.20 11.19
C THR A 54 8.98 35.42 10.68
N LEU A 55 9.21 34.26 10.07
CA LEU A 55 8.16 33.32 9.65
C LEU A 55 7.72 32.38 10.79
N GLY A 56 8.30 32.48 11.98
CA GLY A 56 7.94 31.69 13.15
C GLY A 56 8.65 30.34 13.26
N TYR A 57 9.75 30.12 12.53
CA TYR A 57 10.62 28.97 12.78
C TYR A 57 11.41 29.16 14.07
N GLU A 58 11.68 28.06 14.78
CA GLU A 58 12.40 28.09 16.05
C GLU A 58 13.59 27.11 16.05
N PRO A 59 14.67 27.37 16.81
CA PRO A 59 15.73 26.39 17.00
C PRO A 59 15.18 25.10 17.60
N THR A 60 15.51 23.96 16.99
CA THR A 60 15.13 22.66 17.56
C THR A 60 16.18 22.17 18.56
N SER A 61 15.73 21.61 19.68
CA SER A 61 16.60 20.92 20.64
C SER A 61 16.88 19.47 20.25
N ARG A 62 16.17 18.95 19.24
CA ARG A 62 16.18 17.52 18.86
C ARG A 62 17.40 17.14 18.01
N TYR A 63 17.96 18.11 17.29
CA TYR A 63 19.09 17.91 16.40
C TYR A 63 20.20 18.89 16.76
N THR A 64 21.42 18.39 16.87
CA THR A 64 22.59 19.25 17.04
C THR A 64 22.94 19.88 15.69
N HIS A 65 23.32 21.16 15.69
CA HIS A 65 23.82 21.81 14.48
C HIS A 65 25.10 21.09 14.01
N GLN A 66 25.10 20.63 12.77
CA GLN A 66 26.24 19.91 12.19
C GLN A 66 26.97 20.80 11.19
N PHE A 67 28.27 20.92 11.37
CA PHE A 67 29.18 21.44 10.36
C PHE A 67 29.69 20.25 9.55
N VAL A 68 29.19 20.09 8.32
CA VAL A 68 29.63 19.02 7.43
C VAL A 68 30.64 19.59 6.45
N LEU A 69 31.87 19.09 6.49
CA LEU A 69 32.91 19.40 5.51
C LEU A 69 32.59 18.70 4.17
N PRO A 70 32.78 19.34 3.00
CA PRO A 70 33.45 20.61 2.79
C PRO A 70 32.42 21.75 2.60
N ALA A 71 32.28 22.59 3.64
CA ALA A 71 31.72 23.94 3.57
C ALA A 71 30.19 24.12 3.39
N PHE A 72 29.36 23.34 4.10
CA PHE A 72 27.95 23.75 4.29
C PHE A 72 27.60 23.95 5.75
N TYR A 73 26.91 25.05 6.03
CA TYR A 73 26.33 25.33 7.34
C TYR A 73 24.94 24.70 7.36
N SER A 74 24.67 23.77 8.27
CA SER A 74 23.35 23.15 8.39
C SER A 74 22.69 23.50 9.72
N VAL A 75 21.45 23.94 9.66
CA VAL A 75 20.66 24.33 10.82
C VAL A 75 19.31 23.64 10.73
N TRP A 76 19.02 22.85 11.76
CA TRP A 76 17.69 22.30 11.94
C TRP A 76 16.82 23.30 12.69
N LEU A 77 15.63 23.56 12.18
CA LEU A 77 14.64 24.43 12.79
C LEU A 77 13.30 23.72 12.87
N THR A 78 12.56 23.93 13.96
CA THR A 78 11.17 23.53 14.09
C THR A 78 10.29 24.46 13.27
N LYS A 79 9.41 23.88 12.45
CA LYS A 79 8.46 24.61 11.60
C LYS A 79 7.41 25.33 12.47
N PRO A 80 6.85 26.47 12.06
CA PRO A 80 5.74 27.10 12.77
C PRO A 80 4.50 26.20 12.74
N LEU A 81 3.66 26.30 13.78
CA LEU A 81 2.48 25.43 13.95
C LEU A 81 1.51 25.48 12.77
N SER A 82 1.31 26.65 12.16
CA SER A 82 0.46 26.82 10.98
C SER A 82 0.96 26.01 9.78
N THR A 83 2.28 25.99 9.56
CA THR A 83 2.90 25.17 8.51
C THR A 83 2.76 23.69 8.84
N GLN A 84 2.98 23.30 10.10
CA GLN A 84 2.81 21.91 10.52
C GLN A 84 1.38 21.41 10.30
N GLN A 85 0.37 22.21 10.65
CA GLN A 85 -1.03 21.86 10.45
C GLN A 85 -1.37 21.70 8.97
N SER A 86 -0.90 22.62 8.12
CA SER A 86 -1.12 22.52 6.67
C SER A 86 -0.46 21.26 6.09
N GLU A 87 0.81 21.02 6.42
CA GLU A 87 1.54 19.86 5.91
C GLU A 87 0.95 18.54 6.43
N LEU A 88 0.46 18.51 7.68
CA LEU A 88 -0.24 17.33 8.21
C LEU A 88 -1.52 17.02 7.45
N VAL A 89 -2.26 18.02 6.99
CA VAL A 89 -3.43 17.81 6.12
C VAL A 89 -3.02 17.15 4.81
N ASP A 90 -1.92 17.60 4.21
CA ASP A 90 -1.39 17.00 2.99
C ASP A 90 -0.93 15.55 3.23
N VAL A 91 -0.25 15.28 4.35
CA VAL A 91 0.18 13.93 4.74
C VAL A 91 -1.03 12.99 4.91
N MET A 92 -2.08 13.44 5.60
CA MET A 92 -3.30 12.65 5.78
C MET A 92 -3.99 12.37 4.43
N THR A 93 -4.07 13.39 3.56
CA THR A 93 -4.67 13.27 2.24
C THR A 93 -3.90 12.29 1.35
N GLN A 94 -2.57 12.35 1.38
CA GLN A 94 -1.70 11.42 0.64
C GLN A 94 -1.84 9.99 1.15
N ALA A 95 -1.91 9.80 2.47
CA ALA A 95 -2.11 8.50 3.09
C ALA A 95 -3.46 7.88 2.69
N GLU A 96 -4.54 8.67 2.70
CA GLU A 96 -5.86 8.22 2.22
C GLU A 96 -5.82 7.85 0.74
N ALA A 97 -5.20 8.70 -0.10
CA ALA A 97 -5.09 8.44 -1.53
C ALA A 97 -4.28 7.17 -1.82
N ALA A 98 -3.20 6.91 -1.07
CA ALA A 98 -2.42 5.69 -1.17
C ALA A 98 -3.25 4.46 -0.77
N TYR A 99 -3.95 4.51 0.35
CA TYR A 99 -4.82 3.42 0.79
C TYR A 99 -5.91 3.08 -0.24
N ARG A 100 -6.56 4.10 -0.83
CA ARG A 100 -7.55 3.92 -1.89
C ARG A 100 -6.94 3.30 -3.15
N ARG A 101 -5.71 3.68 -3.51
CA ARG A 101 -4.99 3.09 -4.64
C ARG A 101 -4.74 1.60 -4.40
N ASP A 102 -4.29 1.25 -3.21
CA ASP A 102 -4.02 -0.14 -2.84
C ASP A 102 -5.30 -0.99 -2.86
N LEU A 103 -6.42 -0.44 -2.38
CA LEU A 103 -7.73 -1.09 -2.48
C LEU A 103 -8.11 -1.45 -3.93
N GLU A 104 -7.92 -0.53 -4.87
CA GLU A 104 -8.22 -0.80 -6.29
C GLU A 104 -7.30 -1.88 -6.88
N VAL A 105 -6.02 -1.90 -6.48
CA VAL A 105 -5.08 -2.96 -6.87
C VAL A 105 -5.55 -4.32 -6.35
N TYR A 106 -5.88 -4.42 -5.05
CA TYR A 106 -6.37 -5.66 -4.46
C TYR A 106 -7.69 -6.11 -5.06
N LYS A 107 -8.58 -5.17 -5.40
CA LYS A 107 -9.86 -5.47 -6.06
C LYS A 107 -9.64 -6.05 -7.45
N ALA A 108 -8.73 -5.50 -8.24
CA ALA A 108 -8.38 -6.05 -9.55
C ALA A 108 -7.84 -7.48 -9.43
N GLN A 109 -6.89 -7.70 -8.51
CA GLN A 109 -6.31 -9.03 -8.24
C GLN A 109 -7.36 -10.04 -7.77
N TRP A 110 -8.26 -9.62 -6.88
CA TRP A 110 -9.35 -10.46 -6.39
C TRP A 110 -10.30 -10.87 -7.51
N LEU A 111 -10.71 -9.92 -8.37
CA LEU A 111 -11.61 -10.21 -9.49
C LEU A 111 -10.99 -11.18 -10.49
N GLU A 112 -9.71 -11.00 -10.82
CA GLU A 112 -8.97 -11.91 -11.70
C GLU A 112 -8.89 -13.33 -11.09
N ALA A 113 -8.49 -13.43 -9.83
CA ALA A 113 -8.39 -14.71 -9.13
C ALA A 113 -9.75 -15.42 -9.01
N ALA A 114 -10.82 -14.67 -8.71
CA ALA A 114 -12.17 -15.20 -8.62
C ALA A 114 -12.69 -15.69 -9.97
N ALA A 115 -12.43 -14.94 -11.05
CA ALA A 115 -12.79 -15.33 -12.41
C ALA A 115 -12.07 -16.62 -12.83
N GLN A 116 -10.75 -16.71 -12.56
CA GLN A 116 -9.98 -17.92 -12.86
C GLN A 116 -10.51 -19.14 -12.08
N ALA A 117 -10.80 -18.97 -10.79
CA ALA A 117 -11.35 -20.07 -9.98
C ALA A 117 -12.72 -20.57 -10.49
N LEU A 118 -13.56 -19.67 -11.02
CA LEU A 118 -14.83 -20.05 -11.64
C LEU A 118 -14.63 -20.82 -12.95
N LEU A 119 -13.66 -20.41 -13.77
CA LEU A 119 -13.30 -21.13 -14.99
C LEU A 119 -12.78 -22.53 -14.67
N ASP A 120 -11.83 -22.64 -13.75
CA ASP A 120 -11.25 -23.92 -13.32
C ASP A 120 -12.34 -24.88 -12.77
N ALA A 121 -13.29 -24.34 -12.00
CA ALA A 121 -14.40 -25.13 -11.47
C ALA A 121 -15.34 -25.64 -12.56
N GLU A 122 -15.63 -24.82 -13.57
CA GLU A 122 -16.47 -25.20 -14.71
C GLU A 122 -15.76 -26.23 -15.60
N GLU A 123 -14.47 -26.06 -15.87
CA GLU A 123 -13.65 -27.04 -16.61
C GLU A 123 -13.58 -28.39 -15.87
N ALA A 124 -13.38 -28.37 -14.54
CA ALA A 124 -13.37 -29.58 -13.73
C ALA A 124 -14.72 -30.30 -13.78
N LYS A 125 -15.83 -29.56 -13.72
CA LYS A 125 -17.19 -30.11 -13.82
C LYS A 125 -17.45 -30.74 -15.19
N GLN A 126 -17.03 -30.07 -16.27
CA GLN A 126 -17.16 -30.61 -17.63
C GLN A 126 -16.29 -31.85 -17.84
N SER A 127 -15.06 -31.86 -17.33
CA SER A 127 -14.16 -33.01 -17.36
C SER A 127 -14.74 -34.22 -16.59
N GLN A 128 -15.25 -34.00 -15.38
CA GLN A 128 -15.94 -35.04 -14.61
C GLN A 128 -17.17 -35.58 -15.34
N ALA A 129 -17.99 -34.71 -15.94
CA ALA A 129 -19.14 -35.14 -16.72
C ALA A 129 -18.75 -35.95 -17.97
N ALA A 130 -17.65 -35.58 -18.64
CA ALA A 130 -17.11 -36.32 -19.77
C ALA A 130 -16.54 -37.68 -19.35
N GLN A 131 -15.83 -37.75 -18.22
CA GLN A 131 -15.29 -38.99 -17.68
C GLN A 131 -16.40 -39.96 -17.28
N LEU A 132 -17.43 -39.48 -16.57
CA LEU A 132 -18.61 -40.27 -16.22
C LEU A 132 -19.32 -40.83 -17.46
N LYS A 133 -19.39 -40.08 -18.56
CA LYS A 133 -19.94 -40.58 -19.84
C LYS A 133 -19.07 -41.68 -20.45
N LYS A 134 -17.74 -41.51 -20.44
CA LYS A 134 -16.79 -42.53 -20.94
C LYS A 134 -16.89 -43.81 -20.11
N ASP A 135 -16.89 -43.69 -18.79
CA ASP A 135 -16.95 -44.83 -17.86
C ASP A 135 -18.25 -45.63 -18.03
N LYS A 136 -19.39 -44.94 -18.17
CA LYS A 136 -20.69 -45.59 -18.48
C LYS A 136 -20.64 -46.36 -19.80
N ARG A 137 -20.10 -45.76 -20.86
CA ARG A 137 -20.03 -46.41 -22.17
C ARG A 137 -19.08 -47.61 -22.17
N LEU A 138 -17.97 -47.55 -21.43
CA LEU A 138 -17.07 -48.69 -21.22
C LEU A 138 -17.76 -49.82 -20.46
N ALA A 139 -18.55 -49.49 -19.43
CA ALA A 139 -19.33 -50.48 -18.69
C ALA A 139 -20.39 -51.17 -19.58
N GLU A 140 -21.11 -50.41 -20.41
CA GLU A 140 -22.06 -50.95 -21.40
C GLU A 140 -21.38 -51.89 -22.40
N ILE A 141 -20.25 -51.48 -22.99
CA ILE A 141 -19.47 -52.32 -23.92
C ILE A 141 -18.99 -53.60 -23.23
N THR A 142 -18.49 -53.49 -22.00
CA THR A 142 -18.00 -54.64 -21.24
C THR A 142 -19.12 -55.64 -20.94
N ASN A 143 -20.32 -55.16 -20.62
CA ASN A 143 -21.49 -56.00 -20.42
C ASN A 143 -21.95 -56.67 -21.72
N GLN A 144 -21.90 -55.97 -22.86
CA GLN A 144 -22.18 -56.56 -24.17
C GLN A 144 -21.19 -57.67 -24.52
N ILE A 145 -19.89 -57.45 -24.29
CA ILE A 145 -18.85 -58.47 -24.53
C ILE A 145 -19.09 -59.70 -23.66
N LYS A 146 -19.39 -59.53 -22.36
CA LYS A 146 -19.67 -60.65 -21.43
C LYS A 146 -20.93 -61.43 -21.78
N GLY A 147 -21.95 -60.80 -22.37
CA GLY A 147 -23.17 -61.49 -22.80
C GLY A 147 -23.04 -62.22 -24.14
N THR A 148 -21.91 -62.06 -24.85
CA THR A 148 -21.64 -62.69 -26.14
C THR A 148 -20.74 -63.95 -26.02
N ILE A 149 -20.23 -64.23 -24.81
CA ILE A 149 -19.45 -65.44 -24.45
C ILE A 149 -20.36 -66.36 -23.64
#